data_AF-A0A1G7UIL1-F1
#
_entry.id   AF-A0A1G7UIL1-F1
#
_cell.length_a   1.000
_cell.length_b   1.000
_cell.length_c   1.000
_cell.angle_alpha   90.00
_cell.angle_beta   90.00
_cell.angle_gamma   90.00
#
_symmetry.space_group_name_H-M   'P 1'
#
loop_
_entity.id
_entity.type
_entity.pdbx_description
1 polymer ?
#
loop_
_entity_poly.entity_id
_entity_poly.type
_entity_poly.pdbx_seq_one_letter_code
_entity_poly.pdbx_strand_id
1 'polypeptide(L)' 'MPSILTYTYCKTVIQNGTYGTKEDMLIKLDVFLLNNRITQDQYNELTGLLPA' A
#
# COMPACT_ATOMS: atom_id res chain seq x y z
N MET A 1 14.49 -6.74 -5.13
CA MET A 1 14.69 -6.16 -3.78
C MET A 1 13.50 -5.27 -3.49
N PRO A 2 12.80 -5.46 -2.37
CA PRO A 2 11.69 -4.59 -2.00
C PRO A 2 12.22 -3.16 -1.84
N SER A 3 11.66 -2.24 -2.62
CA SER A 3 12.08 -0.84 -2.62
C SER A 3 11.32 -0.10 -1.52
N ILE A 4 12.06 0.34 -0.50
CA ILE A 4 11.53 1.15 0.63
C ILE A 4 10.68 2.33 0.11
N LEU A 5 11.05 2.89 -1.06
CA LEU A 5 10.34 3.99 -1.71
C LEU A 5 8.86 3.68 -2.00
N THR A 6 8.52 2.43 -2.38
CA THR A 6 7.14 2.04 -2.72
C THR A 6 6.27 1.97 -1.47
N TYR A 7 6.80 1.43 -0.37
CA TYR A 7 6.12 1.41 0.92
C TYR A 7 5.84 2.84 1.42
N THR A 8 6.86 3.69 1.44
CA THR A 8 6.72 5.09 1.92
C THR A 8 5.71 5.84 1.06
N TYR A 9 5.72 5.64 -0.26
CA TYR A 9 4.74 6.26 -1.14
C TYR A 9 3.31 5.80 -0.84
N CYS A 10 3.08 4.49 -0.68
CA CYS A 10 1.75 3.97 -0.33
C CYS A 10 1.28 4.53 1.01
N LYS A 11 2.17 4.60 2.01
CA LYS A 11 1.88 5.17 3.32
C LYS A 11 1.47 6.65 3.23
N THR A 12 2.22 7.45 2.48
CA THR A 12 1.91 8.87 2.25
C THR A 12 0.58 9.05 1.53
N VAL A 13 0.27 8.23 0.52
CA VAL A 13 -1.00 8.29 -0.21
C VAL A 13 -2.18 7.96 0.73
N ILE A 14 -2.03 6.92 1.57
CA ILE A 14 -3.05 6.53 2.56
C ILE A 14 -3.25 7.63 3.61
N GLN A 15 -2.18 8.22 4.12
CA GLN A 15 -2.25 9.33 5.06
C GLN A 15 -2.89 10.59 4.44
N ASN A 16 -2.61 10.85 3.17
CA ASN A 16 -3.14 12.02 2.45
C ASN A 16 -4.58 11.82 1.93
N GLY A 17 -5.15 10.62 2.00
CA GLY A 17 -6.48 10.35 1.45
C GLY A 17 -6.55 10.37 -0.09
N THR A 18 -5.40 10.39 -0.78
CA THR A 18 -5.33 10.52 -2.26
C THR A 18 -5.54 9.21 -3.01
N TYR A 19 -5.94 8.14 -2.32
CA TYR A 19 -6.17 6.81 -2.90
C TYR A 19 -7.57 6.61 -3.47
N GLY A 20 -8.46 7.61 -3.41
CA GLY A 20 -9.82 7.52 -3.93
C GLY A 20 -10.70 6.65 -3.03
N THR A 21 -10.77 5.34 -3.33
CA THR A 21 -11.53 4.36 -2.55
C THR A 21 -10.59 3.31 -1.92
N LYS A 22 -11.04 2.70 -0.83
CA LYS A 22 -10.30 1.62 -0.15
C LYS A 22 -10.00 0.45 -1.09
N GLU A 23 -10.96 0.07 -1.93
CA GLU A 23 -10.80 -0.98 -2.94
C GLU A 23 -9.73 -0.63 -3.98
N ASP A 24 -9.74 0.59 -4.51
CA ASP A 24 -8.69 1.04 -5.45
C ASP A 24 -7.30 0.95 -4.83
N MET A 25 -7.18 1.26 -3.53
CA MET A 25 -5.91 1.16 -2.83
C MET A 25 -5.49 -0.27 -2.59
N LEU A 26 -6.43 -1.15 -2.21
CA LEU A 26 -6.19 -2.58 -2.04
C LEU A 26 -5.70 -3.22 -3.35
N ILE A 27 -6.35 -2.91 -4.48
CA ILE A 27 -5.93 -3.40 -5.80
C ILE A 27 -4.49 -2.98 -6.12
N LYS A 28 -4.13 -1.72 -5.83
CA LYS A 28 -2.75 -1.23 -6.03
C LYS A 28 -1.75 -1.97 -5.13
N LEU A 29 -2.10 -2.15 -3.86
CA LEU A 29 -1.27 -2.87 -2.88
C LEU A 29 -1.08 -4.35 -3.29
N ASP A 30 -2.13 -5.00 -3.79
CA ASP A 30 -2.08 -6.38 -4.30
C ASP A 30 -1.13 -6.48 -5.50
N VAL A 31 -1.22 -5.55 -6.46
CA VAL A 31 -0.29 -5.49 -7.60
C VAL A 31 1.15 -5.27 -7.14
N PHE A 32 1.39 -4.43 -6.12
CA PHE A 32 2.72 -4.22 -5.57
C PHE A 32 3.25 -5.46 -4.85
N LEU A 33 2.40 -6.19 -4.13
CA LEU A 33 2.75 -7.44 -3.47
C LEU A 33 3.08 -8.53 -4.51
N LEU A 34 2.25 -8.69 -5.54
CA LEU A 34 2.46 -9.64 -6.64
C LEU A 34 3.75 -9.37 -7.43
N ASN A 35 4.13 -8.10 -7.56
CA ASN A 35 5.40 -7.71 -8.19
C ASN A 35 6.60 -7.76 -7.25
N ASN A 36 6.47 -8.32 -6.03
CA ASN A 36 7.49 -8.32 -4.98
C ASN A 36 8.10 -6.92 -4.71
N ARG A 37 7.29 -5.86 -4.88
CA ARG A 37 7.69 -4.47 -4.61
C ARG A 37 7.59 -4.13 -3.13
N ILE A 38 6.62 -4.73 -2.45
CA ILE A 38 6.40 -4.66 -1.01
C ILE A 38 6.35 -6.09 -0.43
N THR A 39 6.65 -6.23 0.85
CA THR A 39 6.50 -7.51 1.55
C THR A 39 5.09 -7.68 2.09
N GLN A 40 4.76 -8.91 2.47
CA GLN A 40 3.46 -9.23 3.07
C GLN A 40 3.25 -8.47 4.40
N ASP A 41 4.30 -8.25 5.19
CA ASP A 41 4.24 -7.44 6.41
C ASP A 41 3.90 -5.97 6.11
N GLN A 42 4.56 -5.40 5.09
CA GLN A 42 4.29 -4.04 4.63
C GLN A 42 2.86 -3.89 4.10
N TYR A 43 2.37 -4.89 3.38
CA TYR A 43 0.99 -4.93 2.92
C TYR A 43 0.00 -4.93 4.09
N ASN A 44 0.21 -5.79 5.09
CA ASN A 44 -0.66 -5.85 6.28
C ASN A 44 -0.65 -4.53 7.06
N GLU A 45 0.51 -3.88 7.17
CA GLU A 45 0.60 -2.57 7.83
C GLU A 45 -0.13 -1.48 7.04
N LEU A 46 0.04 -1.44 5.71
CA LEU A 46 -0.63 -0.46 4.84
C LEU A 46 -2.14 -0.67 4.81
N THR A 47 -2.62 -1.91 4.78
CA THR A 47 -4.05 -2.21 4.83
C THR A 47 -4.66 -1.91 6.19
N GLY A 48 -3.90 -2.07 7.29
CA GLY A 48 -4.30 -1.62 8.62
C GLY A 48 -4.36 -0.09 8.79
N LEU A 49 -3.63 0.67 7.97
CA LEU A 49 -3.69 2.14 7.95
C LEU A 49 -4.89 2.68 7.16
N LEU A 50 -5.55 1.84 6.35
CA LEU A 50 -6.76 2.24 5.64
C LEU A 50 -7.91 2.41 6.65
N PRO A 51 -8.62 3.54 6.64
CA PRO A 51 -9.81 3.72 7.46
C PRO A 51 -10.85 2.63 7.13
N ALA A 52 -11.67 2.30 8.13
CA ALA A 52 -12.69 1.24 8.06
C ALA A 52 -13.65 1.48 6.89
#